data_AF-A0A937C572-F1
#
_entry.id   AF-A0A937C572-F1
#
_cell.length_a   1.000
_cell.length_b   1.000
_cell.length_c   1.000
_cell.angle_alpha   90.00
_cell.angle_beta   90.00
_cell.angle_gamma   90.00
#
_symmetry.space_group_name_H-M   'P 1'
#
loop_
_entity.id
_entity.type
_entity.pdbx_description
1 polymer ?
#
loop_
_entity_poly.entity_id
_entity_poly.type
_entity_poly.pdbx_seq_one_letter_code
_entity_poly.pdbx_strand_id
1 'polypeptide(L)' 'GQGKHPPEWIGHLLTLRDRRLAAPTFPAAGLYLVAVRYQPLWGLPVSEDSFLPGISGL' A
#
# COMPACT_ATOMS: atom_id res chain seq x y z
N GLY A 1 -8.71 -9.39 -7.78
CA GLY A 1 -9.27 -9.85 -6.48
C GLY A 1 -9.78 -11.27 -6.61
N GLN A 2 -10.26 -11.89 -5.53
CA GLN A 2 -10.84 -13.26 -5.52
C GLN A 2 -12.32 -13.29 -5.95
N GLY A 3 -12.81 -12.29 -6.69
CA GLY A 3 -14.20 -12.20 -7.15
C GLY A 3 -15.28 -11.96 -6.07
N LYS A 4 -14.90 -11.77 -4.80
CA LYS A 4 -15.86 -11.65 -3.68
C LYS A 4 -16.72 -10.38 -3.70
N HIS A 5 -16.19 -9.29 -4.23
CA HIS A 5 -16.88 -8.00 -4.35
C HIS A 5 -16.47 -7.33 -5.67
N PRO A 6 -17.36 -6.57 -6.30
CA PRO A 6 -17.01 -5.74 -7.45
C PRO A 6 -16.10 -4.57 -7.01
N PRO A 7 -15.24 -4.02 -7.88
CA PRO A 7 -14.30 -2.95 -7.53
C PRO A 7 -14.94 -1.72 -6.88
N GLU A 8 -16.17 -1.37 -7.27
CA GLU A 8 -16.94 -0.22 -6.78
C GLU A 8 -17.25 -0.31 -5.27
N TRP A 9 -17.19 -1.52 -4.71
CA TRP A 9 -17.41 -1.77 -3.28
C TRP A 9 -16.47 -0.95 -2.39
N ILE A 10 -15.25 -0.67 -2.85
CA ILE A 10 -14.30 0.14 -2.07
C ILE A 10 -14.84 1.56 -1.80
N GLY A 11 -15.58 2.14 -2.76
CA GLY A 11 -16.22 3.44 -2.60
C GLY A 11 -17.30 3.42 -1.51
N HIS A 12 -18.09 2.34 -1.48
CA HIS A 12 -19.13 2.17 -0.45
C HIS A 12 -18.51 2.08 0.96
N LEU A 13 -17.40 1.32 1.11
CA LEU A 13 -16.69 1.23 2.39
C LEU A 13 -16.13 2.58 2.86
N LEU A 14 -15.53 3.35 1.93
CA LEU A 14 -14.97 4.67 2.24
C LEU A 14 -16.05 5.66 2.69
N THR A 15 -17.23 5.62 2.07
CA THR A 15 -18.38 6.45 2.47
C THR A 15 -18.89 6.08 3.86
N LEU A 16 -19.02 4.78 4.16
CA LEU A 16 -19.57 4.31 5.44
C LEU A 16 -18.61 4.47 6.61
N ARG A 17 -17.29 4.45 6.37
CA ARG A 17 -16.23 4.55 7.39
C ARG A 17 -16.38 3.54 8.53
N ASP A 18 -17.01 2.39 8.28
CA ASP A 18 -17.22 1.34 9.25
C ASP A 18 -16.24 0.17 9.01
N ARG A 19 -15.32 -0.02 9.95
CA ARG A 19 -14.30 -1.08 9.90
C ARG A 19 -14.90 -2.49 9.93
N ARG A 20 -16.09 -2.66 10.51
CA ARG A 20 -16.77 -3.97 10.62
C ARG A 20 -17.17 -4.54 9.26
N LEU A 21 -17.40 -3.67 8.27
CA LEU A 21 -17.79 -4.05 6.92
C LEU A 21 -16.60 -4.31 5.99
N ALA A 22 -15.41 -3.84 6.36
CA ALA A 22 -14.20 -4.00 5.56
C ALA A 22 -13.64 -5.44 5.63
N ALA A 23 -12.79 -5.78 4.67
CA ALA A 23 -12.14 -7.09 4.61
C ALA A 23 -11.31 -7.40 5.89
N PRO A 24 -11.04 -8.69 6.16
CA PRO A 24 -10.07 -9.09 7.17
C PRO A 24 -8.69 -8.47 6.90
N THR A 25 -7.95 -8.18 7.97
CA THR A 25 -6.57 -7.70 7.85
C THR A 25 -5.68 -8.81 7.29
N PHE A 26 -4.89 -8.51 6.26
CA PHE A 26 -3.90 -9.45 5.72
C PHE A 26 -2.73 -9.65 6.70
N PRO A 27 -2.04 -10.80 6.65
CA PRO A 27 -0.85 -11.04 7.46
C PRO A 27 0.25 -10.01 7.20
N ALA A 28 0.98 -9.63 8.25
CA ALA A 28 2.06 -8.63 8.15
C ALA A 28 3.28 -9.13 7.34
N ALA A 29 3.46 -10.45 7.20
CA ALA A 29 4.64 -11.05 6.56
C ALA A 29 4.84 -10.64 5.09
N GLY A 30 3.80 -10.14 4.41
CA GLY A 30 3.90 -9.62 3.04
C GLY A 30 4.02 -8.10 2.92
N LEU A 31 4.07 -7.37 4.04
CA LEU A 31 4.12 -5.90 4.05
C LEU A 31 5.56 -5.42 4.29
N TYR A 32 6.07 -4.61 3.37
CA TYR A 32 7.43 -4.07 3.42
C TYR A 32 7.40 -2.53 3.38
N LEU A 33 8.14 -1.87 4.28
CA LEU A 33 8.41 -0.44 4.21
C LEU A 33 9.53 -0.18 3.21
N VAL A 34 9.16 0.21 1.99
CA VAL A 34 10.12 0.38 0.88
C VAL A 34 10.86 1.70 0.91
N ALA A 35 10.21 2.77 1.35
CA ALA A 35 10.78 4.11 1.34
C ALA A 35 10.12 5.02 2.37
N VAL A 36 10.89 5.99 2.86
CA VAL A 36 10.40 7.12 3.65
C VAL A 36 10.91 8.40 3.02
N ARG A 37 10.00 9.33 2.72
CA ARG A 37 10.35 10.61 2.07
C ARG A 37 10.52 11.70 3.13
N TYR A 38 11.68 12.35 3.07
CA TYR A 38 12.01 13.52 3.88
C TYR A 38 12.20 14.75 3.00
N GLN A 39 12.08 15.94 3.58
CA GLN A 39 12.38 17.18 2.87
C GLN A 39 13.87 17.22 2.45
N PRO A 40 14.22 17.82 1.29
CA PRO A 40 15.61 17.84 0.80
C PRO A 40 16.62 18.49 1.76
N LEU A 41 16.17 19.43 2.60
CA LEU A 41 17.04 20.15 3.56
C LEU A 41 17.77 19.20 4.52
N TRP A 42 17.19 18.01 4.78
CA TRP A 42 17.76 17.02 5.67
C TRP A 42 18.92 16.25 5.05
N GLY A 43 19.17 16.41 3.74
CA GLY A 43 20.35 15.85 3.05
C GLY A 43 20.46 14.33 3.13
N LEU A 44 19.35 13.62 3.35
CA LEU A 44 19.36 12.17 3.50
C LEU A 44 19.54 11.49 2.14
N PRO A 45 20.29 10.36 2.09
CA PRO A 45 20.39 9.57 0.87
C PRO A 45 19.00 9.14 0.39
N VAL A 46 18.73 9.33 -0.91
CA VAL A 46 17.54 8.81 -1.54
C VAL A 46 17.82 7.36 -1.92
N SER A 47 17.03 6.43 -1.40
CA SER A 47 17.07 5.06 -1.90
C SER A 47 16.51 5.05 -3.32
N GLU A 48 17.35 4.70 -4.29
CA GLU A 48 16.86 4.36 -5.63
C GLU A 48 16.10 3.03 -5.52
N ASP A 49 14.83 3.03 -5.92
CA ASP A 49 13.84 1.96 -5.75
C ASP A 49 14.19 0.66 -6.51
N SER A 50 15.32 0.01 -6.19
CA SER A 50 15.80 -1.21 -6.87
C SER A 50 15.69 -2.48 -6.03
N PHE A 51 15.13 -2.41 -4.82
CA PHE A 51 15.21 -3.53 -3.88
C PHE A 51 14.07 -4.56 -4.01
N LEU A 52 12.98 -4.26 -4.73
CA LEU A 52 11.89 -5.23 -4.90
C LEU A 52 12.16 -6.14 -6.11
N PRO A 53 12.40 -7.45 -5.90
CA PRO A 53 12.63 -8.37 -7.02
C PRO A 53 11.38 -8.42 -7.91
N GLY A 54 11.55 -8.07 -9.20
CA GLY A 54 10.50 -8.14 -10.22
C GLY A 54 9.83 -6.82 -10.60
N ILE A 55 10.25 -5.68 -10.03
CA ILE A 55 9.83 -4.34 -10.48
C ILE A 55 11.03 -3.50 -10.92
N SER A 56 11.69 -3.90 -12.00
CA SER A 56 12.66 -3.03 -12.68
C SER A 56 11.96 -2.19 -13.73
N GLY A 57 12.08 -0.85 -13.65
CA GLY A 57 11.82 0.05 -14.78
C GLY A 57 10.49 0.83 -14.77
N LEU A 58 10.09 1.39 -13.62
CA LEU A 58 9.28 2.61 -13.63
C LEU A 58 10.19 3.85 -13.64
#